data_AF-A0A382XXP9-F1
#
_entry.id   AF-A0A382XXP9-F1
#
_cell.length_a   1.000
_cell.length_b   1.000
_cell.length_c   1.000
_cell.angle_alpha   90.00
_cell.angle_beta   90.00
_cell.angle_gamma   90.00
#
_symmetry.space_group_name_H-M   'P 1'
#
loop_
_entity.id
_entity.type
_entity.pdbx_description
1 polymer ?
#
loop_
_entity_poly.entity_id
_entity_poly.type
_entity_poly.pdbx_seq_one_letter_code
_entity_poly.pdbx_strand_id
1 'polypeptide(L)' 'MSRRRAADKRTINPDPKFGDLVLGKFTNCLLLAGKKASAEKIVYGALDHVSAKT' A
#
# COMPACT_ATOMS: atom_id res chain seq x y z
N MET A 1 -2.30 -22.95 4.13
CA MET A 1 -2.20 -23.07 5.60
C MET A 1 -1.27 -24.22 5.91
N SER A 2 -0.10 -23.92 6.44
CA SER A 2 0.95 -24.93 6.61
C SER A 2 1.31 -25.04 8.07
N ARG A 3 1.24 -26.27 8.61
CA ARG A 3 1.64 -26.58 10.00
C ARG A 3 3.15 -26.89 10.13
N ARG A 4 3.88 -27.06 9.02
CA ARG A 4 5.30 -27.51 9.02
C ARG A 4 6.24 -26.69 8.12
N ARG A 5 5.76 -26.07 7.04
CA ARG A 5 6.55 -25.21 6.15
C ARG A 5 6.15 -23.74 6.27
N ALA A 6 7.12 -22.84 6.29
CA ALA A 6 6.86 -21.41 6.17
C ALA A 6 6.19 -21.11 4.82
N ALA A 7 5.29 -20.13 4.81
CA ALA A 7 4.69 -19.65 3.57
C ALA A 7 5.68 -18.75 2.84
N ASP A 8 5.78 -18.90 1.53
CA ASP A 8 6.62 -18.05 0.71
C ASP A 8 6.17 -16.59 0.82
N LYS A 9 7.15 -15.69 0.93
CA LYS A 9 6.87 -14.26 0.93
C LYS A 9 6.36 -13.86 -0.45
N ARG A 10 5.14 -13.33 -0.49
CA ARG A 10 4.57 -12.78 -1.72
C ARG A 10 5.36 -11.54 -2.14
N THR A 11 5.74 -11.49 -3.41
CA THR A 11 6.29 -10.29 -4.04
C THR A 11 5.18 -9.24 -4.15
N ILE A 12 5.50 -8.00 -3.82
CA ILE A 12 4.58 -6.87 -3.87
C ILE A 12 5.09 -5.93 -4.94
N ASN A 13 4.18 -5.39 -5.76
CA ASN A 13 4.55 -4.37 -6.73
C ASN A 13 4.78 -3.03 -6.01
N PRO A 14 5.80 -2.26 -6.41
CA PRO A 14 6.02 -0.93 -5.89
C PRO A 14 4.85 0.02 -6.19
N ASP A 15 4.77 1.11 -5.43
CA ASP A 15 3.79 2.17 -5.65
C ASP A 15 3.89 2.75 -7.08
N PRO A 16 2.76 2.95 -7.79
CA PRO A 16 2.80 3.40 -9.18
C PRO A 16 3.23 4.86 -9.35
N LYS A 17 3.16 5.71 -8.32
CA LYS A 17 3.51 7.14 -8.41
C LYS A 17 4.95 7.38 -7.94
N PHE A 18 5.34 6.78 -6.82
CA PHE A 18 6.63 7.01 -6.18
C PHE A 18 7.62 5.86 -6.33
N GLY A 19 7.20 4.70 -6.84
CA GLY A 19 8.07 3.52 -6.97
C GLY A 19 8.46 2.87 -5.64
N ASP A 20 7.87 3.30 -4.52
CA ASP A 20 8.22 2.82 -3.18
C ASP A 20 7.45 1.54 -2.83
N LEU A 21 8.19 0.53 -2.34
CA LEU A 21 7.63 -0.73 -1.84
C LEU A 21 6.85 -0.55 -0.54
N VAL A 22 7.27 0.36 0.33
CA VAL A 22 6.62 0.62 1.63
C VAL A 22 5.26 1.27 1.38
N LEU A 23 5.21 2.28 0.52
CA LEU A 23 3.96 2.96 0.17
C LEU A 23 3.00 2.01 -0.56
N GLY A 24 3.50 1.21 -1.51
CA GLY A 24 2.68 0.19 -2.19
C GLY A 24 2.10 -0.84 -1.21
N LYS A 25 2.88 -1.28 -0.22
CA LYS A 25 2.40 -2.18 0.85
C LYS A 25 1.38 -1.49 1.74
N PHE A 26 1.59 -0.22 2.10
CA PHE A 26 0.68 0.55 2.94
C PHE A 26 -0.69 0.73 2.26
N THR A 27 -0.70 1.13 0.99
CA THR A 27 -1.92 1.25 0.19
C THR A 27 -2.68 -0.08 0.09
N ASN A 28 -1.97 -1.20 -0.09
CA ASN A 28 -2.60 -2.53 -0.11
C ASN A 28 -3.21 -2.94 1.23
N CYS A 29 -2.67 -2.48 2.36
CA CYS A 29 -3.25 -2.71 3.69
C CYS A 29 -4.50 -1.86 3.96
N LEU A 30 -4.57 -0.65 3.39
CA LEU A 30 -5.69 0.29 3.56
C LEU A 30 -6.89 -0.05 2.66
N LEU A 31 -6.67 -0.89 1.67
CA LEU A 31 -7.61 -1.25 0.62
C LEU A 31 -8.81 -2.03 1.16
N LEU A 32 -10.01 -1.46 1.01
CA LEU A 32 -11.26 -2.10 1.43
C LEU A 32 -12.07 -2.57 0.21
N ALA A 33 -12.50 -3.83 0.21
CA ALA A 33 -13.30 -4.44 -0.85
C ALA A 33 -12.69 -4.33 -2.27
N GLY A 34 -11.37 -4.43 -2.40
CA GLY A 34 -10.70 -4.38 -3.72
C GLY A 34 -10.54 -2.97 -4.32
N LYS A 35 -10.98 -1.91 -3.62
CA LYS A 35 -11.04 -0.54 -4.15
C LYS A 35 -9.68 0.17 -4.15
N LYS A 36 -8.79 -0.22 -5.07
CA LYS A 36 -7.43 0.35 -5.18
C LYS A 36 -7.40 1.84 -5.50
N ALA A 37 -8.17 2.27 -6.50
CA ALA A 37 -8.21 3.68 -6.89
C ALA A 37 -8.69 4.61 -5.75
N SER A 38 -9.62 4.15 -4.91
CA SER A 38 -10.07 4.91 -3.74
C SER A 38 -9.00 4.97 -2.65
N ALA A 39 -8.32 3.85 -2.36
CA ALA A 39 -7.25 3.80 -1.38
C ALA A 39 -6.07 4.71 -1.78
N GLU A 40 -5.66 4.68 -3.05
CA GLU A 40 -4.61 5.55 -3.58
C GLU A 40 -4.96 7.04 -3.44
N LYS A 41 -6.20 7.43 -3.79
CA LYS A 41 -6.65 8.82 -3.62
C LYS A 41 -6.58 9.28 -2.17
N ILE A 42 -6.99 8.44 -1.22
CA ILE A 42 -6.95 8.77 0.21
C ILE A 42 -5.50 8.92 0.68
N VAL A 43 -4.62 7.98 0.33
CA VAL A 43 -3.20 8.01 0.75
C VAL A 43 -2.48 9.22 0.19
N TYR A 44 -2.61 9.50 -1.12
CA TYR A 44 -1.97 10.66 -1.71
C TYR A 44 -2.53 11.98 -1.17
N GLY A 45 -3.85 12.08 -1.00
CA GLY A 45 -4.46 13.27 -0.38
C GLY A 45 -3.95 13.50 1.05
N ALA A 46 -3.80 12.43 1.84
CA ALA A 46 -3.23 12.52 3.18
C ALA A 46 -1.77 12.97 3.16
N LEU A 47 -0.95 12.46 2.23
CA LEU A 47 0.44 12.89 2.05
C LEU A 47 0.53 14.37 1.65
N ASP A 48 -0.33 14.84 0.74
CA ASP A 48 -0.38 16.24 0.34
C ASP A 48 -0.72 17.14 1.55
N HIS A 49 -1.67 16.73 2.40
CA HIS A 49 -2.02 17.45 3.62
C HIS A 49 -0.88 17.50 4.65
N VAL A 50 -0.11 16.42 4.81
CA VAL A 50 1.06 16.38 5.71
C VAL A 50 2.18 17.27 5.15
N SER A 51 2.41 17.23 3.84
CA SER A 51 3.39 18.09 3.18
C SER A 51 3.05 19.56 3.32
N ALA A 52 1.77 19.94 3.38
CA ALA A 52 1.35 21.33 3.56
C ALA A 52 1.47 21.85 5.00
N LYS A 53 1.60 20.95 5.98
CA LYS A 53 1.73 21.28 7.42
C LYS A 53 3.18 21.24 7.92
N THR A 54 4.11 20.86 7.05
CA THR A 54 5.55 20.81 7.32
C THR A 54 6.22 21.98 6.61
#